data_AF-A0A451BR17-F1
#
_entry.id   AF-A0A451BR17-F1
#
_cell.length_a   1.000
_cell.length_b   1.000
_cell.length_c   1.000
_cell.angle_alpha   90.00
_cell.angle_beta   90.00
_cell.angle_gamma   90.00
#
_symmetry.space_group_name_H-M   'P 1'
#
loop_
_entity.id
_entity.type
_entity.pdbx_description
1 polymer ?
#
loop_
_entity_poly.entity_id
_entity_poly.type
_entity_poly.pdbx_seq_one_letter_code
_entity_poly.pdbx_strand_id
1 'polypeptide(L)'
;MSRNDFNIDILELPDRENTVAEIDYKKCQWAEISAEEPYKYVIQIYKHPEKEYWEFSFDEAIETLQSAKKQLAKFQRTPEQQAEYEDRQKELANFNPTPEETAEYERKMEEQRKKYYG
;
A
#
# COMPACT_ATOMS: atom_id res chain seq x y z
N MET A 1 3.91 -30.94 7.28
CA MET A 1 3.88 -29.61 7.92
C MET A 1 2.43 -29.13 7.83
N SER A 2 1.92 -28.35 8.79
CA SER A 2 0.54 -27.86 8.72
C SER A 2 0.54 -26.39 8.30
N ARG A 3 -0.48 -25.98 7.55
CA ARG A 3 -0.75 -24.60 7.10
C ARG A 3 -0.66 -23.50 8.19
N ASN A 4 -0.53 -23.87 9.46
CA ASN A 4 -0.54 -22.95 10.60
C ASN A 4 0.73 -22.11 10.77
N ASP A 5 1.79 -22.38 10.01
CA ASP A 5 3.05 -21.64 10.15
C ASP A 5 3.10 -20.36 9.30
N PHE A 6 2.25 -20.25 8.27
CA PHE A 6 2.18 -19.05 7.43
C PHE A 6 1.08 -18.09 7.91
N ASN A 7 1.39 -16.80 7.94
CA ASN A 7 0.42 -15.72 8.15
C ASN A 7 0.44 -14.76 6.96
N ILE A 8 -0.71 -14.21 6.61
CA ILE A 8 -0.85 -13.20 5.55
C ILE A 8 -1.58 -12.01 6.14
N ASP A 9 -0.90 -10.86 6.20
CA ASP A 9 -1.46 -9.61 6.68
C ASP A 9 -1.54 -8.59 5.53
N ILE A 10 -2.66 -7.90 5.44
CA ILE A 10 -2.88 -6.84 4.45
C ILE A 10 -2.63 -5.51 5.16
N LEU A 11 -1.59 -4.80 4.74
CA LEU A 11 -1.07 -3.62 5.45
C LEU A 11 -1.05 -2.39 4.56
N GLU A 12 -1.44 -1.25 5.13
CA GLU A 12 -1.19 0.08 4.57
C GLU A 12 0.08 0.63 5.21
N LEU A 13 1.14 0.80 4.42
CA LEU A 13 2.42 1.29 4.92
C LEU A 13 2.52 2.81 4.71
N PRO A 14 3.08 3.57 5.68
CA PRO A 14 3.15 5.03 5.60
C PRO A 14 4.05 5.55 4.46
N ASP A 15 4.95 4.70 3.96
CA ASP A 15 5.87 4.99 2.85
C ASP A 15 5.39 4.41 1.51
N ARG A 16 4.18 3.85 1.45
CA ARG A 16 3.59 3.24 0.24
C ARG A 16 2.21 3.83 -0.03
N GLU A 17 1.91 4.06 -1.30
CA GLU A 17 0.59 4.60 -1.70
C GLU A 17 -0.49 3.52 -1.76
N ASN A 18 -0.09 2.27 -1.94
CA ASN A 18 -0.99 1.13 -2.04
C ASN A 18 -0.73 0.10 -0.94
N THR A 19 -1.78 -0.63 -0.63
CA THR A 19 -1.74 -1.74 0.33
C THR A 19 -0.76 -2.81 -0.16
N VAL A 20 -0.10 -3.47 0.79
CA VAL A 20 0.77 -4.63 0.55
C VAL A 20 0.22 -5.86 1.26
N ALA A 21 0.57 -7.04 0.79
CA ALA A 21 0.35 -8.29 1.50
C ALA A 21 1.69 -8.76 2.07
N GLU A 22 1.86 -8.64 3.38
CA GLU A 22 2.98 -9.21 4.11
C GLU A 22 2.71 -10.70 4.39
N ILE A 23 3.74 -11.52 4.20
CA ILE A 23 3.67 -12.96 4.38
C ILE A 23 4.76 -13.39 5.36
N ASP A 24 4.34 -13.82 6.53
CA ASP A 24 5.22 -14.35 7.55
C ASP A 24 5.25 -15.87 7.53
N TYR A 25 6.42 -16.44 7.80
CA TYR A 25 6.57 -17.84 8.15
C TYR A 25 7.16 -17.95 9.56
N LYS A 26 6.45 -18.61 10.47
CA LYS A 26 6.84 -18.77 11.88
C LYS A 26 7.18 -17.43 12.56
N LYS A 27 6.35 -16.40 12.31
CA LYS A 27 6.47 -15.03 12.84
C LYS A 27 7.66 -14.23 12.32
N CYS A 28 8.28 -14.67 11.23
CA CYS A 28 9.36 -13.96 10.58
C CYS A 28 8.93 -13.65 9.15
N GLN A 29 9.14 -12.40 8.72
CA GLN A 29 8.79 -11.94 7.39
C GLN A 29 9.55 -12.74 6.33
N TRP A 30 8.80 -13.44 5.48
CA TRP A 30 9.34 -14.24 4.39
C TRP A 30 9.24 -13.50 3.07
N ALA A 31 8.05 -13.00 2.75
CA ALA A 31 7.79 -12.35 1.48
C ALA A 31 6.76 -11.23 1.63
N GLU A 32 6.79 -10.30 0.69
CA GLU A 32 5.78 -9.26 0.55
C GLU A 32 5.31 -9.25 -0.90
N ILE A 33 4.00 -9.09 -1.10
CA ILE A 33 3.44 -8.82 -2.42
C ILE A 33 2.92 -7.39 -2.40
N SER A 34 3.49 -6.56 -3.26
CA SER A 34 2.97 -5.21 -3.52
C SER A 34 2.18 -5.19 -4.81
N ALA A 35 1.21 -4.28 -4.87
CA ALA A 35 0.41 -4.03 -6.04
C ALA A 35 0.26 -2.51 -6.23
N GLU A 36 1.41 -1.87 -6.45
CA GLU A 36 1.49 -0.42 -6.66
C GLU A 36 0.83 0.02 -7.97
N GLU A 37 0.84 -0.86 -8.96
CA GLU A 37 0.15 -0.67 -10.24
C GLU A 37 -1.02 -1.67 -10.34
N PRO A 38 -2.21 -1.23 -10.81
CA PRO A 38 -3.35 -2.12 -10.97
C PRO A 38 -3.01 -3.36 -11.79
N TYR A 39 -3.36 -4.52 -11.24
CA TYR A 39 -3.14 -5.85 -11.84
C TYR A 39 -1.68 -6.27 -12.05
N LYS A 40 -0.70 -5.48 -11.60
CA LYS A 40 0.70 -5.89 -11.54
C LYS A 40 1.09 -6.17 -10.10
N TYR A 41 1.48 -7.42 -9.85
CA TYR A 41 1.88 -7.89 -8.53
C TYR A 41 3.39 -8.11 -8.55
N VAL A 42 4.10 -7.41 -7.67
CA VAL A 42 5.54 -7.58 -7.48
C VAL A 42 5.74 -8.33 -6.18
N ILE A 43 6.48 -9.43 -6.24
CA ILE A 43 6.88 -10.18 -5.05
C ILE A 43 8.30 -9.77 -4.64
N GLN A 44 8.47 -9.49 -3.36
CA GLN A 44 9.76 -9.29 -2.72
C GLN A 44 9.95 -10.46 -1.75
N ILE A 45 11.13 -11.09 -1.78
CA ILE A 45 11.46 -12.24 -0.91
C ILE A 45 12.62 -11.82 -0.03
N TYR A 46 12.42 -11.92 1.28
CA TYR A 46 13.39 -11.51 2.28
C TYR A 46 14.27 -12.68 2.70
N LYS A 47 15.49 -12.36 3.15
CA LYS A 47 16.39 -13.35 3.73
C LYS A 47 15.85 -13.84 5.08
N HIS A 48 16.12 -15.09 5.42
CA HIS A 48 15.80 -15.59 6.75
C HIS A 48 16.63 -14.81 7.80
N PRO A 49 16.04 -14.42 8.94
CA PRO A 49 16.74 -13.59 9.93
C PRO A 49 17.97 -14.27 10.54
N GLU A 50 17.88 -15.58 10.80
CA GLU A 50 18.93 -16.35 11.51
C GLU A 50 19.57 -17.50 10.70
N LYS A 51 19.03 -17.84 9.53
CA LYS A 51 19.45 -19.00 8.73
C LYS A 51 19.89 -18.56 7.35
N GLU A 52 20.58 -19.44 6.64
CA GLU A 52 20.98 -19.18 5.26
C GLU A 52 19.81 -19.21 4.27
N TYR A 53 18.75 -19.98 4.57
CA TYR A 53 17.61 -20.15 3.69
C TYR A 53 16.29 -20.41 4.45
N TRP A 54 15.19 -20.24 3.73
CA TRP A 54 13.85 -20.66 4.15
C TRP A 54 13.58 -22.09 3.72
N GLU A 55 12.91 -22.86 4.57
CA GLU A 55 12.54 -24.25 4.28
C GLU A 55 11.10 -24.54 4.68
N PHE A 56 10.31 -24.94 3.70
CA PHE A 56 8.91 -25.37 3.79
C PHE A 56 8.56 -26.08 2.47
N SER A 57 7.40 -26.73 2.37
CA SER A 57 7.04 -27.44 1.14
C SER A 57 6.77 -26.47 -0.02
N PHE A 58 7.11 -26.92 -1.23
CA PHE A 58 6.87 -26.14 -2.44
C PHE A 58 5.38 -25.81 -2.63
N ASP A 59 4.52 -26.81 -2.44
CA ASP A 59 3.07 -26.64 -2.61
C ASP A 59 2.50 -25.65 -1.60
N GLU A 60 2.90 -25.73 -0.32
CA GLU A 60 2.47 -24.75 0.70
C GLU A 60 2.96 -23.33 0.35
N ALA A 61 4.19 -23.18 -0.15
CA ALA A 61 4.72 -21.88 -0.54
C ALA A 61 3.91 -21.26 -1.68
N ILE A 62 3.66 -22.01 -2.75
CA ILE A 62 2.92 -21.52 -3.92
C ILE A 62 1.47 -21.22 -3.56
N GLU A 63 0.81 -22.09 -2.79
CA GLU A 63 -0.56 -21.85 -2.32
C GLU A 63 -0.65 -20.58 -1.47
N THR A 64 0.32 -20.34 -0.60
CA THR A 64 0.37 -19.14 0.26
C THR A 64 0.52 -17.88 -0.58
N LEU A 65 1.43 -17.87 -1.56
CA LEU A 65 1.61 -16.73 -2.47
C LEU A 65 0.36 -16.45 -3.31
N GLN A 66 -0.31 -17.50 -3.81
CA GLN A 66 -1.57 -17.35 -4.55
C GLN A 66 -2.69 -16.80 -3.65
N SER A 67 -2.78 -17.27 -2.41
CA SER A 67 -3.73 -16.78 -1.41
C SER A 67 -3.49 -15.30 -1.12
N ALA A 68 -2.25 -14.90 -0.85
CA ALA A 68 -1.87 -13.51 -0.57
C ALA A 68 -2.22 -12.59 -1.75
N LYS A 69 -1.84 -12.98 -2.98
CA LYS A 69 -2.23 -12.25 -4.19
C LYS A 69 -3.74 -12.08 -4.32
N LYS A 70 -4.53 -13.13 -4.07
CA LYS A 70 -6.00 -13.10 -4.17
C LYS A 70 -6.62 -12.20 -3.09
N GLN A 71 -6.06 -12.18 -1.89
CA GLN A 71 -6.52 -11.30 -0.82
C GLN A 71 -6.21 -9.84 -1.15
N LEU A 72 -4.98 -9.55 -1.59
CA LEU A 72 -4.56 -8.20 -1.97
C LEU A 72 -5.37 -7.62 -3.13
N ALA A 73 -5.72 -8.46 -4.12
CA ALA A 73 -6.51 -8.07 -5.28
C ALA A 73 -7.87 -7.41 -4.92
N LYS A 74 -8.41 -7.68 -3.73
CA LYS A 74 -9.68 -7.09 -3.27
C LYS A 74 -9.56 -5.60 -2.92
N PHE A 75 -8.35 -5.13 -2.66
CA PHE A 75 -8.05 -3.76 -2.25
C PHE A 75 -7.47 -2.91 -3.39
N GLN A 76 -7.32 -3.50 -4.58
CA GLN A 76 -6.82 -2.81 -5.75
C GLN A 76 -7.85 -1.86 -6.33
N ARG A 77 -7.40 -0.66 -6.71
CA ARG A 77 -8.18 0.26 -7.55
C ARG A 77 -8.49 -0.41 -8.89
N THR A 78 -9.67 -0.12 -9.44
CA THR A 78 -9.94 -0.44 -10.85
C THR A 78 -9.07 0.45 -11.76
N PRO A 79 -8.87 0.10 -13.05
CA PRO A 79 -8.16 0.96 -14.00
C PRO A 79 -8.70 2.38 -14.05
N GLU A 80 -10.02 2.54 -13.98
CA GLU A 80 -10.68 3.85 -14.01
C GLU A 80 -10.35 4.66 -12.76
N GLN A 81 -10.39 4.02 -11.58
CA GLN A 81 -10.04 4.66 -10.31
C GLN A 81 -8.57 5.04 -10.24
N GLN A 82 -7.69 4.24 -10.84
CA GLN A 82 -6.26 4.56 -10.93
C GLN A 82 -6.03 5.75 -11.88
N ALA A 83 -6.70 5.79 -13.02
CA ALA A 83 -6.59 6.91 -13.96
C ALA A 83 -7.06 8.23 -13.31
N GLU A 84 -8.20 8.22 -12.60
CA GLU A 84 -8.69 9.39 -11.86
C GLU A 84 -7.69 9.85 -10.78
N TYR A 85 -7.04 8.90 -10.09
CA TYR A 85 -6.01 9.21 -9.11
C TYR A 85 -4.78 9.87 -9.76
N GLU A 86 -4.27 9.30 -10.84
CA GLU A 86 -3.13 9.85 -11.58
C GLU A 86 -3.40 11.24 -12.13
N ASP A 87 -4.61 11.49 -12.64
CA ASP A 87 -5.00 12.81 -13.13
C ASP A 87 -5.08 13.84 -11.99
N ARG A 88 -5.65 13.49 -10.82
CA ARG A 88 -5.60 14.35 -9.63
C ARG A 88 -4.17 14.64 -9.18
N GLN A 89 -3.27 13.65 -9.20
CA GLN A 89 -1.87 13.86 -8.83
C GLN A 89 -1.16 14.81 -9.81
N LYS A 90 -1.47 14.73 -11.11
CA LYS A 90 -0.96 15.69 -12.11
C LYS A 90 -1.52 17.09 -11.89
N GLU A 91 -2.80 17.22 -11.55
CA GLU A 91 -3.41 18.51 -11.22
C GLU A 91 -2.73 19.13 -9.99
N LEU A 92 -2.50 18.35 -8.94
CA LEU A 92 -1.82 18.79 -7.72
C LEU A 92 -0.35 19.15 -7.97
N ALA A 93 0.38 18.36 -8.76
CA ALA A 93 1.78 18.65 -9.11
C ALA A 93 1.92 19.95 -9.93
N ASN A 94 0.90 20.28 -10.73
CA ASN A 94 0.83 21.50 -11.51
C ASN A 94 0.05 22.63 -10.81
N PHE A 95 -0.40 22.42 -9.58
CA PHE A 95 -1.16 23.41 -8.83
C PHE A 95 -0.23 24.55 -8.41
N ASN A 96 -0.34 25.67 -9.12
CA ASN A 96 0.37 26.90 -8.82
C ASN A 96 -0.66 28.01 -8.59
N PRO A 97 -1.21 28.14 -7.37
CA PRO A 97 -2.28 29.09 -7.09
C PRO A 97 -1.76 30.50 -7.33
N THR A 98 -2.62 31.34 -7.92
CA THR A 98 -2.31 32.76 -8.06
C THR A 98 -2.16 33.41 -6.68
N PRO A 99 -1.46 34.56 -6.59
CA PRO A 99 -1.40 35.32 -5.34
C PRO A 99 -2.79 35.69 -4.79
N GLU A 100 -3.77 35.90 -5.67
CA GLU A 100 -5.16 36.22 -5.30
C GLU A 100 -5.87 35.01 -4.69
N GLU A 101 -5.75 33.82 -5.28
CA GLU A 101 -6.31 32.57 -4.75
C GLU A 101 -5.66 32.18 -3.41
N THR A 102 -4.35 32.41 -3.29
CA THR A 102 -3.62 32.19 -2.03
C THR A 102 -4.12 33.12 -0.93
N ALA A 103 -4.27 34.42 -1.23
CA ALA A 103 -4.79 35.39 -0.29
C ALA A 103 -6.25 35.12 0.11
N GLU A 104 -7.08 34.60 -0.81
CA GLU A 104 -8.45 34.18 -0.49
C GLU A 104 -8.46 32.94 0.43
N TYR A 105 -7.62 31.95 0.15
CA TYR A 105 -7.47 30.76 0.99
C TYR A 105 -7.03 31.13 2.42
N GLU A 106 -6.02 32.00 2.55
CA GLU A 106 -5.52 32.46 3.86
C GLU A 106 -6.61 33.18 4.67
N ARG A 107 -7.40 34.07 4.03
CA ARG A 107 -8.53 34.73 4.69
C ARG A 107 -9.56 33.73 5.20
N LYS A 108 -9.93 32.73 4.38
CA LYS A 108 -10.87 31.68 4.78
C LYS A 108 -10.34 30.86 5.96
N MET A 109 -9.05 30.54 5.95
CA MET A 109 -8.42 29.82 7.07
C MET A 109 -8.35 30.65 8.34
N GLU A 110 -8.10 31.96 8.24
CA GLU A 110 -8.12 32.87 9.39
C GLU A 110 -9.53 33.03 9.99
N GLU A 111 -10.56 33.16 9.14
CA GLU A 111 -11.96 33.18 9.56
C GLU A 111 -12.37 31.89 10.27
N GLN A 112 -11.99 30.72 9.73
CA GLN A 112 -12.23 29.44 10.38
C GLN A 112 -11.51 29.34 11.73
N ARG A 113 -10.24 29.74 11.80
CA ARG A 113 -9.47 29.74 13.06
C ARG A 113 -10.14 30.61 14.12
N LYS A 114 -10.57 31.82 13.76
CA LYS A 114 -11.33 32.70 14.67
C LYS A 114 -12.65 32.07 15.11
N LYS A 115 -13.35 31.39 14.22
CA LYS A 115 -14.64 30.76 14.54
C LYS A 115 -14.53 29.61 15.54
N TYR A 116 -13.48 28.80 15.46
CA TYR A 116 -13.34 27.57 16.24
C TYR A 116 -12.35 27.66 17.41
N TYR A 117 -11.42 28.61 17.37
CA TYR A 117 -10.33 28.74 18.34
C TYR A 117 -10.09 30.17 18.84
N GLY A 118 -10.91 31.13 18.39
CA GLY A 118 -10.86 32.54 18.79
C GLY A 118 -11.89 32.91 19.84
#